data_AF-A0A1C3RLD0-F1
#
_entry.id   AF-A0A1C3RLD0-F1
#
_cell.length_a   1.000
_cell.length_b   1.000
_cell.length_c   1.000
_cell.angle_alpha   90.00
_cell.angle_beta   90.00
_cell.angle_gamma   90.00
#
_symmetry.space_group_name_H-M   'P 1'
#
loop_
_entity.id
_entity.type
_entity.pdbx_description
1 polymer ?
#
loop_
_entity_poly.entity_id
_entity_poly.type
_entity_poly.pdbx_seq_one_letter_code
_entity_poly.pdbx_strand_id
1 'polypeptide(L)'
;MFRMMMLLCFVIAVNSPALAQGFGEKDSQKHSMITSLKAYAVYKMGQYDEAYALWLPIAEAGNTTAMINIANMYLQGQGRAVDIAKARAWLLKAQEAGDERAAEQLLEIEG
;
A
#
# COMPACT_ATOMS: atom_id res chain seq x y z
N MET A 1 52.23 4.08 -51.63
CA MET A 1 51.22 3.65 -52.61
C MET A 1 49.91 3.43 -51.87
N PHE A 2 48.89 4.25 -52.18
CA PHE A 2 47.43 4.05 -52.01
C PHE A 2 46.93 3.33 -50.74
N ARG A 3 46.17 3.96 -49.82
CA ARG A 3 44.87 4.64 -49.98
C ARG A 3 44.71 5.62 -48.80
N MET A 4 44.49 6.93 -48.96
CA MET A 4 43.38 7.66 -49.60
C MET A 4 42.02 7.47 -48.89
N MET A 5 41.41 8.62 -48.51
CA MET A 5 39.99 8.86 -48.14
C MET A 5 39.55 8.37 -46.75
N MET A 6 39.42 9.21 -45.71
CA MET A 6 38.37 10.23 -45.48
C MET A 6 36.95 9.63 -45.47
N LEU A 7 36.33 9.47 -44.29
CA LEU A 7 34.93 9.85 -44.04
C LEU A 7 34.53 9.69 -42.55
N LEU A 8 34.03 10.79 -42.00
CA LEU A 8 33.23 10.90 -40.79
C LEU A 8 32.05 9.91 -40.78
N CYS A 9 31.72 9.38 -39.60
CA CYS A 9 30.39 9.11 -39.05
C CYS A 9 30.60 8.59 -37.61
N PHE A 10 30.68 9.45 -36.59
CA PHE A 10 29.56 9.85 -35.73
C PHE A 10 28.52 8.72 -35.46
N VAL A 11 28.68 8.08 -34.30
CA VAL A 11 27.62 7.86 -33.30
C VAL A 11 26.69 6.64 -33.44
N ILE A 12 26.50 6.00 -32.27
CA ILE A 12 25.52 5.02 -31.78
C ILE A 12 25.78 3.52 -32.03
N ALA A 13 25.54 2.76 -30.94
CA ALA A 13 25.19 1.33 -30.86
C ALA A 13 26.41 0.43 -30.56
N VAL A 14 26.49 -0.38 -29.48
CA VAL A 14 25.51 -0.92 -28.52
C VAL A 14 26.29 -1.25 -27.25
N ASN A 15 26.06 -0.56 -26.14
CA ASN A 15 26.52 -1.00 -24.81
C ASN A 15 25.72 -0.33 -23.70
N SER A 16 24.40 -0.54 -23.71
CA SER A 16 23.55 -0.18 -22.57
C SER A 16 22.63 -1.36 -22.24
N PRO A 17 22.94 -2.18 -21.23
CA PRO A 17 21.98 -3.13 -20.68
C PRO A 17 21.03 -2.33 -19.78
N ALA A 18 20.05 -1.65 -20.37
CA ALA A 18 19.07 -0.89 -19.61
C ALA A 18 17.66 -1.08 -20.17
N LEU A 19 17.33 -2.32 -20.53
CA LEU A 19 15.96 -2.81 -20.48
C LEU A 19 15.76 -3.54 -19.14
N ALA A 20 15.91 -2.79 -18.04
CA ALA A 20 15.21 -3.14 -16.79
C ALA A 20 13.75 -2.72 -16.99
N GLN A 21 13.02 -3.47 -17.82
CA GLN A 21 11.59 -3.30 -17.96
C GLN A 21 10.96 -3.49 -16.57
N GLY A 22 10.25 -2.47 -16.13
CA GLY A 22 9.57 -2.45 -14.84
C GLY A 22 8.51 -3.54 -14.74
N PHE A 23 8.87 -4.61 -14.02
CA PHE A 23 7.95 -5.61 -13.49
C PHE A 23 7.89 -5.56 -11.95
N GLY A 24 8.36 -4.48 -11.33
CA GLY A 24 8.51 -4.40 -9.87
C GLY A 24 7.28 -3.92 -9.09
N GLU A 25 6.28 -3.31 -9.75
CA GLU A 25 5.22 -2.59 -9.03
C GLU A 25 3.87 -3.34 -9.01
N LYS A 26 3.59 -4.13 -10.06
CA LYS A 26 2.31 -4.84 -10.23
C LYS A 26 2.17 -6.13 -9.42
N ASP A 27 3.28 -6.77 -9.04
CA ASP A 27 3.27 -8.01 -8.24
C ASP A 27 3.08 -7.75 -6.72
N SER A 28 3.42 -6.57 -6.23
CA SER A 28 3.18 -6.14 -4.84
C SER A 28 1.69 -5.96 -4.54
N GLN A 29 0.94 -5.42 -5.50
CA GLN A 29 -0.52 -5.21 -5.38
C GLN A 29 -1.31 -6.54 -5.26
N LYS A 30 -0.88 -7.60 -5.97
CA LYS A 30 -1.50 -8.94 -5.85
C LYS A 30 -1.22 -9.60 -4.50
N HIS A 31 0.01 -9.44 -3.96
CA HIS A 31 0.35 -9.93 -2.62
C HIS A 31 -0.49 -9.22 -1.53
N SER A 32 -0.78 -7.94 -1.72
CA SER A 32 -1.60 -7.15 -0.79
C SER A 32 -3.05 -7.66 -0.68
N MET A 33 -3.68 -8.06 -1.79
CA MET A 33 -5.07 -8.56 -1.76
C MET A 33 -5.20 -9.91 -1.04
N ILE A 34 -4.33 -10.88 -1.34
CA ILE A 34 -4.34 -12.20 -0.66
C ILE A 34 -4.09 -12.01 0.85
N THR A 35 -3.13 -11.16 1.20
CA THR A 35 -2.81 -10.88 2.60
C THR A 35 -3.94 -10.15 3.31
N SER A 36 -4.63 -9.22 2.63
CA SER A 36 -5.83 -8.55 3.15
C SER A 36 -6.97 -9.53 3.42
N LEU A 37 -7.18 -10.50 2.54
CA LEU A 37 -8.18 -11.55 2.73
C LEU A 37 -7.82 -12.46 3.92
N LYS A 38 -6.54 -12.83 4.06
CA LYS A 38 -6.05 -13.57 5.23
C LYS A 38 -6.29 -12.77 6.51
N ALA A 39 -5.93 -11.49 6.53
CA ALA A 39 -6.13 -10.59 7.68
C ALA A 39 -7.61 -10.54 8.09
N TYR A 40 -8.51 -10.42 7.11
CA TYR A 40 -9.94 -10.47 7.38
C TYR A 40 -10.39 -11.83 7.92
N ALA A 41 -9.90 -12.94 7.37
CA ALA A 41 -10.23 -14.28 7.85
C ALA A 41 -9.83 -14.46 9.32
N VAL A 42 -8.59 -14.15 9.69
CA VAL A 42 -8.11 -14.29 11.07
C VAL A 42 -8.79 -13.30 12.03
N TYR A 43 -9.12 -12.10 11.54
CA TYR A 43 -9.95 -11.13 12.27
C TYR A 43 -11.32 -11.72 12.64
N LYS A 44 -12.00 -12.35 11.68
CA LYS A 44 -13.31 -12.99 11.90
C LYS A 44 -13.21 -14.21 12.83
N MET A 45 -12.03 -14.81 12.97
CA MET A 45 -11.75 -15.87 13.94
C MET A 45 -11.39 -15.33 15.34
N GLY A 46 -11.40 -14.01 15.55
CA GLY A 46 -11.04 -13.38 16.82
C GLY A 46 -9.53 -13.28 17.07
N GLN A 47 -8.70 -13.62 16.08
CA GLN A 47 -7.24 -13.52 16.16
C GLN A 47 -6.79 -12.10 15.82
N TYR A 48 -7.17 -11.16 16.68
CA TYR A 48 -7.04 -9.73 16.40
C TYR A 48 -5.57 -9.26 16.29
N ASP A 49 -4.67 -9.80 17.09
CA ASP A 49 -3.24 -9.43 17.00
C ASP A 49 -2.63 -9.82 15.64
N GLU A 50 -2.96 -11.00 15.13
CA GLU A 50 -2.52 -11.43 13.80
C GLU A 50 -3.17 -10.58 12.70
N ALA A 51 -4.47 -10.31 12.81
CA ALA A 51 -5.17 -9.44 11.86
C ALA A 51 -4.51 -8.06 11.76
N TYR A 52 -4.20 -7.44 12.90
CA TYR A 52 -3.51 -6.16 12.92
C TYR A 52 -2.12 -6.25 12.29
N ALA A 53 -1.35 -7.27 12.65
CA ALA A 53 0.01 -7.45 12.12
C ALA A 53 0.01 -7.60 10.59
N LEU A 54 -1.03 -8.22 10.02
CA LEU A 54 -1.19 -8.36 8.58
C LEU A 54 -1.69 -7.06 7.92
N TRP A 55 -2.61 -6.34 8.54
CA TRP A 55 -3.14 -5.09 7.97
C TRP A 55 -2.19 -3.91 8.11
N LEU A 56 -1.37 -3.82 9.16
CA LEU A 56 -0.48 -2.67 9.39
C LEU A 56 0.40 -2.34 8.18
N PRO A 57 1.22 -3.26 7.63
CA PRO A 57 2.07 -2.94 6.48
C PRO A 57 1.24 -2.60 5.23
N ILE A 58 0.04 -3.16 5.09
CA ILE A 58 -0.86 -2.89 3.97
C ILE A 58 -1.44 -1.47 4.08
N ALA A 59 -1.84 -1.06 5.29
CA ALA A 59 -2.28 0.30 5.59
C ALA A 59 -1.16 1.32 5.40
N GLU A 60 0.06 1.02 5.87
CA GLU A 60 1.24 1.86 5.67
C GLU A 60 1.62 2.02 4.19
N ALA A 61 1.32 1.02 3.36
CA ALA A 61 1.47 1.07 1.91
C ALA A 61 0.34 1.85 1.19
N GLY A 62 -0.57 2.50 1.92
CA GLY A 62 -1.62 3.36 1.35
C GLY A 62 -2.95 2.67 1.10
N ASN A 63 -3.14 1.41 1.51
CA ASN A 63 -4.42 0.74 1.34
C ASN A 63 -5.45 1.27 2.34
N THR A 64 -6.41 2.03 1.85
CA THR A 64 -7.45 2.68 2.66
C THR A 64 -8.37 1.70 3.37
N THR A 65 -8.62 0.53 2.79
CA THR A 65 -9.43 -0.52 3.44
C THR A 65 -8.74 -1.09 4.67
N ALA A 66 -7.43 -1.32 4.60
CA ALA A 66 -6.65 -1.76 5.77
C ALA A 66 -6.58 -0.66 6.84
N MET A 67 -6.44 0.62 6.45
CA MET A 67 -6.51 1.75 7.38
C MET A 67 -7.85 1.80 8.13
N ILE A 68 -8.97 1.68 7.40
CA ILE A 68 -10.32 1.64 7.98
C ILE A 68 -10.48 0.43 8.93
N ASN A 69 -10.01 -0.75 8.53
CA ASN A 69 -10.07 -1.93 9.40
C ASN A 69 -9.28 -1.72 10.70
N ILE A 70 -8.07 -1.14 10.62
CA ILE A 70 -7.28 -0.80 11.81
C ILE A 70 -8.01 0.24 12.67
N ALA A 71 -8.63 1.25 12.08
CA ALA A 71 -9.41 2.23 12.81
C ALA A 71 -10.55 1.57 13.59
N ASN A 72 -11.31 0.68 12.93
CA ASN A 72 -12.40 -0.08 13.56
C ASN A 72 -11.89 -0.93 14.73
N MET A 73 -10.71 -1.55 14.62
CA MET A 73 -10.11 -2.30 15.72
C MET A 73 -9.83 -1.43 16.94
N TYR A 74 -9.36 -0.19 16.75
CA TYR A 74 -9.18 0.77 17.84
C TYR A 74 -10.50 1.31 18.40
N LEU A 75 -11.55 1.45 17.60
CA LEU A 75 -12.87 1.85 18.09
C LEU A 75 -13.52 0.75 18.94
N GLN A 76 -13.35 -0.51 18.54
CA GLN A 76 -14.00 -1.67 19.16
C GLN A 76 -13.15 -2.36 20.24
N GLY A 77 -11.91 -1.93 20.44
CA GLY A 77 -11.00 -2.54 21.41
C GLY A 77 -10.60 -3.98 21.05
N GLN A 78 -10.45 -4.27 19.75
CA GLN A 78 -10.18 -5.62 19.25
C GLN A 78 -8.67 -5.86 19.12
N GLY A 79 -8.13 -6.70 20.02
CA GLY A 79 -6.68 -6.96 20.13
C GLY A 79 -5.88 -5.77 20.65
N ARG A 80 -6.53 -4.64 20.93
CA ARG A 80 -5.93 -3.40 21.41
C ARG A 80 -6.88 -2.72 22.37
N ALA A 81 -6.36 -1.86 23.24
CA ALA A 81 -7.23 -0.97 24.01
C ALA A 81 -8.00 -0.03 23.08
N VAL A 82 -9.21 0.35 23.48
CA VAL A 82 -9.98 1.38 22.78
C VAL A 82 -9.16 2.67 22.76
N ASP A 83 -8.96 3.23 21.57
CA ASP A 83 -8.16 4.44 21.36
C ASP A 83 -8.75 5.25 20.19
N ILE A 84 -9.71 6.11 20.53
CA ILE A 84 -10.45 6.92 19.55
C ILE A 84 -9.52 7.87 18.79
N ALA A 85 -8.48 8.39 19.46
CA ALA A 85 -7.50 9.26 18.82
C ALA A 85 -6.71 8.54 17.72
N LYS A 86 -6.28 7.30 17.98
CA LYS A 86 -5.63 6.47 16.95
C LYS A 86 -6.59 6.05 15.85
N ALA A 87 -7.84 5.69 16.18
CA ALA A 87 -8.84 5.39 15.17
C ALA A 87 -9.04 6.58 14.21
N ARG A 88 -9.26 7.77 14.77
CA ARG A 88 -9.37 9.02 14.02
C ARG A 88 -8.16 9.28 13.13
N ALA A 89 -6.94 9.08 13.65
CA ALA A 89 -5.73 9.27 12.86
C ALA A 89 -5.65 8.33 11.63
N TRP A 90 -6.12 7.09 11.75
CA TRP A 90 -6.17 6.16 10.61
C TRP A 90 -7.27 6.52 9.62
N LEU A 91 -8.45 6.95 10.10
CA LEU A 91 -9.54 7.39 9.23
C LEU A 91 -9.17 8.67 8.47
N LEU A 92 -8.52 9.64 9.12
CA LEU A 92 -8.02 10.85 8.44
C LEU A 92 -7.07 10.50 7.31
N LYS A 93 -6.12 9.58 7.53
CA LYS A 93 -5.22 9.10 6.46
C LYS A 93 -5.99 8.44 5.31
N ALA A 94 -7.00 7.63 5.61
CA ALA A 94 -7.83 6.98 4.59
C ALA A 94 -8.65 8.00 3.79
N GLN A 95 -9.19 9.02 4.46
CA GLN A 95 -9.91 10.13 3.83
C GLN A 95 -8.98 10.97 2.94
N GLU A 96 -7.78 11.31 3.42
CA GLU A 96 -6.75 12.02 2.65
C GLU A 96 -6.32 11.24 1.40
N ALA A 97 -6.35 9.91 1.46
CA ALA A 97 -6.13 9.01 0.33
C ALA A 97 -7.37 8.80 -0.58
N GLY A 98 -8.48 9.49 -0.31
CA GLY A 98 -9.67 9.53 -1.16
C GLY A 98 -10.77 8.51 -0.83
N ASP A 99 -10.72 7.85 0.33
CA ASP A 99 -11.78 6.90 0.74
C ASP A 99 -12.91 7.61 1.47
N GLU A 100 -14.04 7.80 0.79
CA GLU A 100 -15.21 8.49 1.35
C GLU A 100 -15.84 7.77 2.55
N ARG A 101 -15.67 6.44 2.66
CA ARG A 101 -16.16 5.68 3.82
C ARG A 101 -15.47 6.13 5.11
N ALA A 102 -14.21 6.57 5.01
CA ALA A 102 -13.50 7.11 6.15
C ALA A 102 -14.06 8.46 6.59
N ALA A 103 -14.54 9.29 5.66
CA ALA A 103 -15.20 10.55 5.98
C ALA A 103 -16.53 10.32 6.73
N GLU A 104 -17.31 9.35 6.28
CA GLU A 104 -18.56 8.94 6.96
C GLU A 104 -18.27 8.45 8.39
N GLN A 105 -17.29 7.57 8.57
CA GLN A 105 -16.91 7.08 9.89
C GLN A 105 -16.31 8.17 10.78
N LEU A 106 -15.57 9.14 10.22
CA LEU A 106 -15.08 10.30 10.97
C LEU A 106 -16.24 11.11 11.56
N LEU A 107 -17.29 11.33 10.76
CA LEU A 107 -18.48 12.03 11.23
C LEU A 107 -19.17 11.27 12.36
N GLU A 108 -19.24 9.93 12.27
CA GLU A 108 -19.84 9.09 13.31
C GLU A 108 -19.08 9.16 14.64
N ILE A 109 -17.75 9.22 14.62
CA ILE A 109 -16.95 9.26 15.86
C ILE A 109 -16.81 10.67 16.45
N GLU A 110 -17.11 11.72 15.69
CA GLU A 110 -17.02 13.12 16.09
C GLU A 110 -18.38 13.72 16.53
N GLY A 111 -19.49 13.07 16.18
CA GLY A 111 -20.86 13.45 16.58
C GLY A 111 -21.26 12.92 17.96
#